data_AF-A0A7Y5L9I8-F1
#
_entry.id   AF-A0A7Y5L9I8-F1
#
_cell.length_a   1.000
_cell.length_b   1.000
_cell.length_c   1.000
_cell.angle_alpha   90.00
_cell.angle_beta   90.00
_cell.angle_gamma   90.00
#
_symmetry.space_group_name_H-M   'P 1'
#
loop_
_entity.id
_entity.type
_entity.pdbx_description
1 polymer ?
#
loop_
_entity_poly.entity_id
_entity_poly.type
_entity_poly.pdbx_seq_one_letter_code
_entity_poly.pdbx_strand_id
1 'polypeptide(L)'
;MAEFRYQGVTLAGKPLRGTILAPNRLAAKKKIDEIVAEHRVRVQALHKRVHFVYKVRRPGNQKIIDGEITAYTPEEVRESLVRMGYQIVQIRRNFFRPKLGVPQKEVVVFIRLCADLLREQFPYDEILSMLASDMENPRLRETVMEIHKDLKMGKEGRQVFLRHADVLGKFTVYMLSIASTSGNMADIYENTAKFLERSSEFKKNIRSTLFMPAFVVLAAVGALVFYVMYIFPKIAGMLLKYNIAVPPMTAATMQVSEFFQNNIIWVMLAFLSPIIATVSYFRSEKGRVVWHRILISIPVIGKLIYKTSLEVFARVFHALYSGSGENIEVIKISSEACGNRYIEKQIKDIVIPAMLREGRS
;
A
#
# COMPACT_ATOMS: atom_id res chain seq x y z
N MET A 1 -13.64 4.26 6.65
CA MET A 1 -15.12 4.40 6.57
C MET A 1 -15.44 5.88 6.44
N ALA A 2 -16.49 6.26 5.72
CA ALA A 2 -16.86 7.67 5.56
C ALA A 2 -17.79 8.13 6.68
N GLU A 3 -17.54 9.32 7.21
CA GLU A 3 -18.39 9.98 8.19
C GLU A 3 -19.47 10.78 7.45
N PHE A 4 -20.73 10.55 7.81
CA PHE A 4 -21.89 11.26 7.26
C PHE A 4 -22.62 11.99 8.39
N ARG A 5 -22.89 13.27 8.20
CA ARG A 5 -23.74 14.07 9.09
C ARG A 5 -25.16 14.07 8.53
N TYR A 6 -26.12 13.71 9.35
CA TYR A 6 -27.54 13.84 9.03
C TYR A 6 -28.14 15.00 9.83
N GLN A 7 -29.05 15.73 9.18
CA GLN A 7 -29.86 16.75 9.82
C GLN A 7 -31.33 16.37 9.63
N GLY A 8 -32.11 16.39 10.70
CA GLY A 8 -33.52 16.07 10.69
C GLY A 8 -34.30 16.87 11.71
N VAL A 9 -35.61 16.65 11.74
CA VAL A 9 -36.53 17.28 12.68
C VAL A 9 -37.33 16.17 13.35
N THR A 10 -37.45 16.24 14.68
CA THR A 10 -38.34 15.34 15.43
C THR A 10 -39.81 15.70 15.16
N LEU A 11 -40.76 14.81 15.44
CA LEU A 11 -42.19 15.12 15.30
C LEU A 11 -42.64 16.36 16.11
N ALA A 12 -41.89 16.72 17.16
CA ALA A 12 -42.10 17.91 17.99
C ALA A 12 -41.44 19.20 17.44
N GLY A 13 -40.92 19.18 16.21
CA GLY A 13 -40.34 20.36 15.56
C GLY A 13 -38.92 20.74 16.00
N LYS A 14 -38.26 19.95 16.87
CA LYS A 14 -36.90 20.24 17.33
C LYS A 14 -35.85 19.73 16.31
N PRO A 15 -34.84 20.56 15.95
CA PRO A 15 -33.78 20.14 15.04
C PRO A 15 -32.88 19.09 15.70
N LEU A 16 -32.68 17.96 15.03
CA LEU A 16 -31.78 16.88 15.43
C LEU A 16 -30.60 16.80 14.47
N ARG A 17 -29.38 16.78 15.01
CA ARG A 17 -28.14 16.59 14.25
C ARG A 17 -27.38 15.41 14.82
N GLY A 18 -26.93 14.51 13.95
CA GLY A 18 -26.11 13.38 14.35
C GLY A 18 -25.10 13.01 13.27
N THR A 19 -24.09 12.24 13.64
CA THR A 19 -23.07 11.70 12.73
C THR A 19 -23.13 10.18 12.75
N ILE A 20 -22.92 9.58 11.58
CA ILE A 20 -22.85 8.12 11.41
C ILE A 20 -21.63 7.73 10.57
N LEU A 21 -21.05 6.59 10.90
CA LEU A 21 -19.98 5.98 10.12
C LEU A 21 -20.56 4.88 9.22
N ALA A 22 -20.32 5.01 7.91
CA ALA A 22 -20.76 4.04 6.94
C ALA A 22 -19.75 3.88 5.79
N PRO A 23 -19.66 2.70 5.15
CA PRO A 23 -18.78 2.50 4.01
C PRO A 23 -19.20 3.37 2.82
N ASN A 24 -20.51 3.39 2.49
CA ASN A 24 -21.07 4.05 1.31
C ASN A 24 -22.35 4.84 1.67
N ARG A 25 -22.75 5.79 0.81
CA ARG A 25 -23.96 6.63 1.01
C ARG A 25 -25.25 5.81 1.15
N LEU A 26 -25.34 4.67 0.45
CA LEU A 26 -26.45 3.72 0.56
C LEU A 26 -26.53 3.06 1.93
N ALA A 27 -25.38 2.59 2.47
CA ALA A 27 -25.31 2.01 3.81
C ALA A 27 -25.57 3.05 4.90
N ALA A 28 -25.15 4.30 4.67
CA ALA A 28 -25.47 5.43 5.54
C ALA A 28 -26.98 5.69 5.58
N LYS A 29 -27.62 5.72 4.40
CA LYS A 29 -29.07 5.91 4.28
C LYS A 29 -29.85 4.80 4.98
N LYS A 30 -29.46 3.52 4.78
CA LYS A 30 -30.11 2.37 5.43
C LYS A 30 -30.05 2.45 6.96
N LYS A 31 -28.89 2.77 7.54
CA LYS A 31 -28.74 2.99 8.98
C LYS A 31 -29.56 4.17 9.50
N ILE A 32 -29.69 5.22 8.70
CA ILE A 32 -30.54 6.38 9.04
C ILE A 32 -32.01 6.00 8.98
N ASP A 33 -32.43 5.24 7.96
CA ASP A 33 -33.81 4.77 7.81
C ASP A 33 -34.22 3.84 8.98
N GLU A 34 -33.30 3.01 9.49
CA GLU A 34 -33.47 2.22 10.73
C GLU A 34 -33.67 3.12 11.96
N ILE A 35 -32.84 4.16 12.15
CA ILE A 35 -32.95 5.13 13.25
C ILE A 35 -34.26 5.95 13.13
N VAL A 36 -34.68 6.27 11.91
CA VAL A 36 -35.94 6.98 11.60
C VAL A 36 -37.16 6.14 11.96
N ALA A 37 -37.12 4.83 11.68
CA ALA A 37 -38.19 3.89 12.02
C ALA A 37 -38.33 3.71 13.54
N GLU A 38 -37.21 3.68 14.26
CA GLU A 38 -37.18 3.44 15.71
C GLU A 38 -37.51 4.70 16.53
N HIS A 39 -37.18 5.90 16.04
CA HIS A 39 -37.33 7.17 16.79
C HIS A 39 -38.25 8.23 16.15
N ARG A 40 -39.01 7.88 15.09
CA ARG A 40 -39.96 8.76 14.38
C ARG A 40 -39.40 10.15 14.01
N VAL A 41 -38.23 10.21 13.38
CA VAL A 41 -37.56 11.47 12.96
C VAL A 41 -37.65 11.63 11.44
N ARG A 42 -37.84 12.85 10.91
CA ARG A 42 -37.70 13.11 9.46
C ARG A 42 -36.31 13.67 9.15
N VAL A 43 -35.49 12.92 8.43
CA VAL A 43 -34.16 13.37 7.98
C VAL A 43 -34.30 14.17 6.69
N GLN A 44 -33.80 15.41 6.69
CA GLN A 44 -33.93 16.36 5.57
C GLN A 44 -32.67 16.43 4.71
N ALA A 45 -31.47 16.18 5.27
CA ALA A 45 -30.23 16.24 4.51
C ALA A 45 -29.15 15.29 5.04
N LEU A 46 -28.40 14.67 4.12
CA LEU A 46 -27.26 13.80 4.39
C LEU A 46 -26.00 14.34 3.72
N HIS A 47 -25.08 14.86 4.53
CA HIS A 47 -23.81 15.43 4.05
C HIS A 47 -22.66 14.47 4.36
N LYS A 48 -21.91 14.08 3.33
CA LYS A 48 -20.66 13.34 3.49
C LYS A 48 -19.54 14.31 3.86
N ARG A 49 -18.74 13.99 4.88
CA ARG A 49 -17.53 14.78 5.19
C ARG A 49 -16.56 14.70 4.01
N VAL A 50 -16.17 15.85 3.47
CA VAL A 50 -15.28 15.96 2.31
C VAL A 50 -14.21 17.02 2.55
N HIS A 51 -13.12 16.92 1.79
CA HIS A 51 -12.03 17.88 1.82
C HIS A 51 -12.36 19.07 0.91
N PHE A 52 -12.19 20.27 1.44
CA PHE A 52 -12.23 21.51 0.71
C PHE A 52 -10.84 22.11 0.69
N VAL A 53 -10.40 22.55 -0.49
CA VAL A 53 -9.19 23.36 -0.65
C VAL A 53 -9.64 24.80 -0.66
N TYR A 54 -9.04 25.61 0.21
CA TYR A 54 -9.33 27.03 0.31
C TYR A 54 -8.08 27.85 0.01
N LYS A 55 -8.31 28.99 -0.64
CA LYS A 55 -7.33 30.07 -0.80
C LYS A 55 -7.81 31.23 0.03
N VAL A 56 -7.02 31.62 1.01
CA VAL A 56 -7.36 32.71 1.93
C VAL A 56 -6.25 33.75 1.99
N ARG A 57 -6.66 34.97 2.30
CA ARG A 57 -5.79 36.13 2.48
C ARG A 57 -5.98 36.66 3.90
N ARG A 58 -4.90 37.06 4.55
CA ARG A 58 -4.98 37.76 5.85
C ARG A 58 -5.18 39.26 5.58
N PRO A 59 -6.11 39.97 6.26
CA PRO A 59 -6.27 41.41 6.11
C PRO A 59 -4.93 42.10 6.41
N GLY A 60 -4.42 42.89 5.44
CA GLY A 60 -3.12 43.57 5.53
C GLY A 60 -1.93 42.86 4.87
N ASN A 61 -2.05 41.58 4.48
CA ASN A 61 -0.98 40.86 3.78
C ASN A 61 -1.43 40.45 2.36
N GLN A 62 -0.55 40.59 1.37
CA GLN A 62 -0.88 40.30 -0.04
C GLN A 62 -0.66 38.82 -0.40
N LYS A 63 -0.02 38.06 0.49
CA LYS A 63 0.28 36.65 0.29
C LYS A 63 -0.97 35.78 0.44
N ILE A 64 -1.28 35.00 -0.59
CA ILE A 64 -2.35 34.01 -0.59
C ILE A 64 -1.84 32.76 0.13
N ILE A 65 -2.60 32.28 1.10
CA ILE A 65 -2.35 31.06 1.84
C ILE A 65 -3.31 30.00 1.30
N ASP A 66 -2.73 28.93 0.76
CA ASP A 66 -3.47 27.75 0.32
C ASP A 66 -3.55 26.77 1.50
N GLY A 67 -4.74 26.22 1.76
CA GLY A 67 -4.97 25.28 2.85
C GLY A 67 -6.05 24.26 2.53
N GLU A 68 -6.08 23.17 3.30
CA GLU A 68 -7.11 22.12 3.20
C GLU A 68 -7.85 22.01 4.52
N ILE A 69 -9.19 21.92 4.47
CA ILE A 69 -10.04 21.70 5.63
C ILE A 69 -11.08 20.63 5.33
N THR A 70 -11.42 19.82 6.32
CA THR A 70 -12.52 18.84 6.21
C THR A 70 -13.80 19.46 6.75
N ALA A 71 -14.86 19.45 5.94
CA ALA A 71 -16.17 19.96 6.34
C ALA A 71 -17.30 19.18 5.67
N TYR A 72 -18.53 19.36 6.15
CA TYR A 72 -19.72 18.74 5.56
C TYR A 72 -20.33 19.60 4.46
N THR A 73 -20.17 20.92 4.55
CA THR A 73 -20.65 21.90 3.57
C THR A 73 -19.59 22.99 3.32
N PRO A 74 -19.59 23.65 2.15
CA PRO A 74 -18.71 24.79 1.88
C PRO A 74 -19.00 25.99 2.79
N GLU A 75 -20.22 26.11 3.32
CA GLU A 75 -20.63 27.16 4.25
C GLU A 75 -19.94 27.00 5.61
N GLU A 76 -19.81 25.76 6.12
CA GLU A 76 -19.05 25.48 7.34
C GLU A 76 -17.57 25.87 7.20
N VAL A 77 -16.99 25.69 6.01
CA VAL A 77 -15.63 26.15 5.70
C VAL A 77 -15.56 27.67 5.74
N ARG A 78 -16.52 28.33 5.10
CA ARG A 78 -16.60 29.79 5.07
C ARG A 78 -16.71 30.39 6.47
N GLU A 79 -17.60 29.88 7.30
CA GLU A 79 -17.73 30.32 8.69
C GLU A 79 -16.44 30.09 9.49
N SER A 80 -15.82 28.93 9.34
CA SER A 80 -14.60 28.59 10.07
C SER A 80 -13.44 29.53 9.69
N LEU A 81 -13.28 29.83 8.40
CA LEU A 81 -12.22 30.72 7.90
C LEU A 81 -12.47 32.19 8.28
N VAL A 82 -13.73 32.64 8.26
CA VAL A 82 -14.10 33.99 8.70
C VAL A 82 -13.88 34.15 10.21
N ARG A 83 -14.24 33.16 11.03
CA ARG A 83 -13.95 33.17 12.48
C ARG A 83 -12.45 33.23 12.77
N MET A 84 -11.63 32.65 11.90
CA MET A 84 -10.16 32.71 11.97
C MET A 84 -9.58 34.04 11.44
N GLY A 85 -10.42 35.01 11.04
CA GLY A 85 -9.99 36.33 10.58
C GLY A 85 -9.45 36.36 9.15
N TYR A 86 -9.75 35.35 8.33
CA TYR A 86 -9.29 35.26 6.95
C TYR A 86 -10.32 35.80 5.94
N GLN A 87 -9.84 36.52 4.92
CA GLN A 87 -10.61 36.84 3.72
C GLN A 87 -10.52 35.69 2.72
N ILE A 88 -11.67 35.21 2.27
CA ILE A 88 -11.76 34.04 1.41
C ILE A 88 -11.67 34.47 -0.05
N VAL A 89 -10.66 33.96 -0.76
CA VAL A 89 -10.48 34.19 -2.20
C VAL A 89 -11.22 33.11 -2.99
N GLN A 90 -11.07 31.85 -2.57
CA GLN A 90 -11.68 30.72 -3.28
C GLN A 90 -11.86 29.51 -2.36
N ILE A 91 -13.01 28.84 -2.48
CA ILE A 91 -13.25 27.51 -1.88
C ILE A 91 -13.59 26.55 -3.02
N ARG A 92 -12.85 25.45 -3.16
CA ARG A 92 -13.17 24.39 -4.11
C ARG A 92 -13.26 23.05 -3.39
N ARG A 93 -14.27 22.27 -3.75
CA ARG A 93 -14.38 20.88 -3.32
C ARG A 93 -13.33 20.06 -4.06
N ASN A 94 -12.45 19.40 -3.32
CA ASN A 94 -11.44 18.55 -3.93
C ASN A 94 -12.00 17.13 -4.10
N PHE A 95 -12.40 16.79 -5.33
CA PHE A 95 -12.88 15.44 -5.68
C PHE A 95 -11.74 14.46 -5.98
N PHE A 96 -10.59 14.97 -6.43
CA PHE A 96 -9.46 14.19 -6.89
C PHE A 96 -8.22 14.57 -6.08
N ARG A 97 -8.06 13.91 -4.93
CA ARG A 97 -6.74 13.79 -4.32
C ARG A 97 -6.10 12.53 -4.92
N PRO A 98 -5.06 12.64 -5.77
CA PRO A 98 -4.29 11.46 -6.10
C PRO A 98 -3.80 10.89 -4.78
N LYS A 99 -4.12 9.63 -4.49
CA LYS A 99 -3.56 8.94 -3.33
C LYS A 99 -2.05 8.84 -3.61
N LEU A 100 -1.27 9.83 -3.20
CA LEU A 100 0.19 9.74 -3.26
C LEU A 100 0.56 8.42 -2.57
N GLY A 101 1.34 7.59 -3.28
CA GLY A 101 1.95 6.44 -2.64
C GLY A 101 2.90 6.94 -1.57
N VAL A 102 2.97 6.25 -0.44
CA VAL A 102 4.02 6.53 0.54
C VAL A 102 5.26 5.73 0.12
N PRO A 103 6.40 6.39 -0.17
CA PRO A 103 7.64 5.69 -0.42
C PRO A 103 8.01 4.81 0.78
N GLN A 104 8.42 3.58 0.52
CA GLN A 104 8.83 2.65 1.59
C GLN A 104 9.94 3.25 2.48
N LYS A 105 10.81 4.09 1.91
CA LYS A 105 11.89 4.79 2.64
C LYS A 105 11.35 5.68 3.76
N GLU A 106 10.25 6.40 3.54
CA GLU A 106 9.66 7.27 4.57
C GLU A 106 9.08 6.45 5.74
N VAL A 107 8.46 5.31 5.44
CA VAL A 107 7.99 4.38 6.48
C VAL A 107 9.16 3.84 7.29
N VAL A 108 10.27 3.47 6.63
CA VAL A 108 11.48 2.99 7.32
C VAL A 108 12.01 4.07 8.28
N VAL A 109 12.14 5.32 7.81
CA VAL A 109 12.60 6.45 8.62
C VAL A 109 11.66 6.70 9.79
N PHE A 110 10.35 6.72 9.57
CA PHE A 110 9.37 6.89 10.64
C PHE A 110 9.51 5.83 11.75
N ILE A 111 9.59 4.55 11.37
CA ILE A 111 9.71 3.46 12.34
C ILE A 111 11.07 3.49 13.07
N ARG A 112 12.15 3.84 12.38
CA ARG A 112 13.48 4.04 12.98
C ARG A 112 13.46 5.17 14.01
N LEU A 113 12.93 6.34 13.66
CA LEU A 113 12.83 7.47 14.59
C LEU A 113 11.95 7.13 15.81
N CYS A 114 10.86 6.40 15.61
CA CYS A 114 10.06 5.89 16.74
C CYS A 114 10.90 4.97 17.64
N ALA A 115 11.70 4.06 17.06
CA ALA A 115 12.53 3.15 17.83
C ALA A 115 13.59 3.88 18.68
N ASP A 116 14.24 4.89 18.09
CA ASP A 116 15.28 5.67 18.75
C ASP A 116 14.70 6.50 19.91
N LEU A 117 13.57 7.19 19.69
CA LEU A 117 12.89 7.97 20.73
C LEU A 117 12.27 7.09 21.83
N LEU A 118 11.75 5.91 21.48
CA LEU A 118 11.25 4.94 22.46
C LEU A 118 12.38 4.39 23.33
N ARG A 119 13.60 4.21 22.78
CA ARG A 119 14.78 3.81 23.55
C ARG A 119 15.20 4.91 24.53
N GLU A 120 15.04 6.16 24.14
CA GLU A 120 15.24 7.34 25.00
C GLU A 120 14.08 7.57 25.98
N GLN A 121 13.12 6.64 26.07
CA GLN A 121 11.97 6.66 26.98
C GLN A 121 11.01 7.85 26.79
N PHE A 122 10.97 8.43 25.59
CA PHE A 122 9.97 9.46 25.29
C PHE A 122 8.55 8.87 25.32
N PRO A 123 7.55 9.61 25.84
CA PRO A 123 6.16 9.17 25.80
C PRO A 123 5.67 8.94 24.37
N TYR A 124 5.06 7.78 24.11
CA TYR A 124 4.65 7.40 22.76
C TYR A 124 3.62 8.38 22.12
N ASP A 125 2.77 9.01 22.93
CA ASP A 125 1.85 10.09 22.50
C ASP A 125 2.61 11.28 21.90
N GLU A 126 3.73 11.68 22.55
CA GLU A 126 4.56 12.80 22.12
C GLU A 126 5.31 12.44 20.84
N ILE A 127 5.92 11.25 20.78
CA ILE A 127 6.64 10.73 19.61
C ILE A 127 5.75 10.81 18.36
N LEU A 128 4.52 10.27 18.42
CA LEU A 128 3.61 10.28 17.28
C LEU A 128 3.23 11.69 16.84
N SER A 129 2.98 12.60 17.80
CA SER A 129 2.59 13.99 17.50
C SER A 129 3.74 14.82 16.89
N MET A 130 4.96 14.63 17.42
CA MET A 130 6.16 15.30 16.96
C MET A 130 6.51 14.84 15.55
N LEU A 131 6.64 13.53 15.34
CA LEU A 131 6.98 12.97 14.04
C LEU A 131 5.92 13.26 12.98
N ALA A 132 4.63 13.28 13.34
CA ALA A 132 3.58 13.66 12.39
C ALA A 132 3.72 15.10 11.89
N SER A 133 4.22 16.01 12.73
CA SER A 133 4.39 17.43 12.38
C SER A 133 5.51 17.65 11.37
N ASP A 134 6.57 16.84 11.44
CA ASP A 134 7.76 16.93 10.58
C ASP A 134 7.66 16.11 9.28
N MET A 135 6.56 15.38 9.07
CA MET A 135 6.38 14.57 7.85
C MET A 135 6.07 15.41 6.62
N GLU A 136 6.91 15.26 5.59
CA GLU A 136 6.71 15.86 4.27
C GLU A 136 5.51 15.25 3.53
N ASN A 137 5.31 13.93 3.64
CA ASN A 137 4.27 13.23 2.89
C ASN A 137 2.90 13.35 3.58
N PRO A 138 1.91 14.00 2.93
CA PRO A 138 0.61 14.24 3.54
C PRO A 138 -0.14 12.96 3.92
N ARG A 139 0.04 11.87 3.15
CA ARG A 139 -0.65 10.60 3.41
C ARG A 139 -0.06 9.86 4.61
N LEU A 140 1.26 9.88 4.76
CA LEU A 140 1.90 9.30 5.93
C LEU A 140 1.54 10.11 7.19
N ARG A 141 1.59 11.44 7.10
CA ARG A 141 1.16 12.34 8.17
C ARG A 141 -0.27 12.06 8.62
N GLU A 142 -1.23 12.04 7.70
CA GLU A 142 -2.63 11.73 8.00
C GLU A 142 -2.79 10.35 8.66
N THR A 143 -2.06 9.35 8.15
CA THR A 143 -2.08 8.00 8.72
C THR A 143 -1.59 7.99 10.17
N VAL A 144 -0.49 8.68 10.46
CA VAL A 144 0.09 8.75 11.81
C VAL A 144 -0.79 9.56 12.75
N MET A 145 -1.38 10.67 12.29
CA MET A 145 -2.35 11.45 13.08
C MET A 145 -3.63 10.66 13.38
N GLU A 146 -4.13 9.85 12.44
CA GLU A 146 -5.27 8.96 12.66
C GLU A 146 -4.94 7.88 13.70
N ILE A 147 -3.76 7.25 13.60
CA ILE A 147 -3.26 6.28 14.58
C ILE A 147 -3.15 6.94 15.96
N HIS A 148 -2.49 8.09 16.04
CA HIS A 148 -2.29 8.85 17.28
C HIS A 148 -3.62 9.15 17.96
N LYS A 149 -4.58 9.70 17.21
CA LYS A 149 -5.92 10.00 17.70
C LYS A 149 -6.63 8.74 18.21
N ASP A 150 -6.63 7.67 17.42
CA ASP A 150 -7.36 6.44 17.75
C ASP A 150 -6.80 5.76 19.00
N LEU A 151 -5.47 5.74 19.16
CA LEU A 151 -4.80 5.22 20.35
C LEU A 151 -5.06 6.11 21.58
N LYS A 152 -5.03 7.43 21.42
CA LYS A 152 -5.35 8.39 22.49
C LYS A 152 -6.80 8.26 22.96
N MET A 153 -7.71 7.82 22.09
CA MET A 153 -9.10 7.49 22.44
C MET A 153 -9.25 6.10 23.09
N GLY A 154 -8.15 5.37 23.34
CA GLY A 154 -8.17 4.06 24.00
C GLY A 154 -8.61 2.90 23.11
N LYS A 155 -8.60 3.06 21.78
CA LYS A 155 -8.94 1.95 20.87
C LYS A 155 -7.84 0.89 20.89
N GLU A 156 -8.23 -0.36 20.72
CA GLU A 156 -7.31 -1.51 20.67
C GLU A 156 -6.27 -1.33 19.55
N GLY A 157 -4.98 -1.36 19.91
CA GLY A 157 -3.87 -1.09 18.98
C GLY A 157 -3.88 -2.00 17.75
N ARG A 158 -4.19 -3.29 17.92
CA ARG A 158 -4.34 -4.24 16.80
C ARG A 158 -5.35 -3.77 15.75
N GLN A 159 -6.52 -3.30 16.18
CA GLN A 159 -7.56 -2.81 15.28
C GLN A 159 -7.16 -1.48 14.62
N VAL A 160 -6.40 -0.63 15.32
CA VAL A 160 -5.90 0.64 14.78
C VAL A 160 -4.87 0.37 13.69
N PHE A 161 -3.79 -0.35 13.98
CA PHE A 161 -2.71 -0.56 13.00
C PHE A 161 -3.19 -1.37 11.77
N LEU A 162 -4.04 -2.40 11.95
CA LEU A 162 -4.56 -3.21 10.84
C LEU A 162 -5.28 -2.40 9.77
N ARG A 163 -5.91 -1.29 10.14
CA ARG A 163 -6.59 -0.39 9.18
C ARG A 163 -5.63 0.34 8.25
N HIS A 164 -4.35 0.44 8.59
CA HIS A 164 -3.32 1.18 7.86
C HIS A 164 -2.27 0.28 7.18
N ALA A 165 -2.60 -1.00 6.98
CA ALA A 165 -1.72 -1.97 6.33
C ALA A 165 -1.41 -1.64 4.84
N ASP A 166 -2.21 -0.77 4.21
CA ASP A 166 -1.97 -0.28 2.86
C ASP A 166 -0.82 0.76 2.79
N VAL A 167 -0.58 1.48 3.89
CA VAL A 167 0.46 2.52 3.99
C VAL A 167 1.72 1.96 4.65
N LEU A 168 1.59 1.37 5.83
CA LEU A 168 2.75 0.91 6.62
C LEU A 168 3.26 -0.47 6.17
N GLY A 169 2.43 -1.22 5.44
CA GLY A 169 2.69 -2.61 5.08
C GLY A 169 2.28 -3.59 6.18
N LYS A 170 1.91 -4.80 5.76
CA LYS A 170 1.36 -5.83 6.66
C LYS A 170 2.30 -6.16 7.83
N PHE A 171 3.57 -6.42 7.53
CA PHE A 171 4.56 -6.79 8.55
C PHE A 171 4.69 -5.73 9.65
N THR A 172 4.91 -4.47 9.24
CA THR A 172 5.04 -3.32 10.15
C THR A 172 3.83 -3.22 11.07
N VAL A 173 2.62 -3.27 10.50
CA VAL A 173 1.37 -3.21 11.24
C VAL A 173 1.23 -4.33 12.26
N TYR A 174 1.61 -5.56 11.90
CA TYR A 174 1.58 -6.68 12.84
C TYR A 174 2.55 -6.46 14.00
N MET A 175 3.78 -6.05 13.72
CA MET A 175 4.77 -5.77 14.77
C MET A 175 4.32 -4.65 15.70
N LEU A 176 3.77 -3.57 15.15
CA LEU A 176 3.24 -2.45 15.93
C LEU A 176 2.04 -2.87 16.79
N SER A 177 1.20 -3.78 16.28
CA SER A 177 0.10 -4.36 17.05
C SER A 177 0.63 -5.14 18.26
N ILE A 178 1.67 -5.96 18.06
CA ILE A 178 2.31 -6.70 19.16
C ILE A 178 2.94 -5.73 20.17
N ALA A 179 3.62 -4.70 19.69
CA ALA A 179 4.23 -3.66 20.53
C ALA A 179 3.19 -2.98 21.44
N SER A 180 1.97 -2.75 20.93
CA SER A 180 0.91 -2.11 21.72
C SER A 180 0.35 -2.96 22.85
N THR A 181 0.51 -4.30 22.77
CA THR A 181 -0.01 -5.23 23.78
C THR A 181 1.07 -5.82 24.68
N SER A 182 2.32 -5.91 24.21
CA SER A 182 3.41 -6.62 24.92
C SER A 182 4.14 -5.78 25.96
N GLY A 183 3.88 -4.47 26.03
CA GLY A 183 4.59 -3.55 26.93
C GLY A 183 6.05 -3.28 26.56
N ASN A 184 6.61 -3.97 25.56
CA ASN A 184 7.98 -3.80 25.10
C ASN A 184 8.02 -3.13 23.72
N MET A 185 7.60 -1.86 23.67
CA MET A 185 7.58 -1.12 22.41
C MET A 185 8.98 -0.85 21.85
N ALA A 186 9.95 -0.47 22.68
CA ALA A 186 11.28 -0.08 22.22
C ALA A 186 11.98 -1.21 21.42
N ASP A 187 12.00 -2.43 21.96
CA ASP A 187 12.65 -3.55 21.27
C ASP A 187 11.91 -3.96 20.00
N ILE A 188 10.57 -3.94 20.03
CA ILE A 188 9.77 -4.35 18.87
C ILE A 188 9.89 -3.32 17.74
N TYR A 189 9.89 -2.03 18.04
CA TYR A 189 10.15 -0.98 17.05
C TYR A 189 11.58 -1.06 16.51
N GLU A 190 12.57 -1.29 17.35
CA GLU A 190 13.97 -1.48 16.93
C GLU A 190 14.11 -2.65 15.95
N ASN A 191 13.49 -3.77 16.29
CA ASN A 191 13.49 -4.98 15.47
C ASN A 191 12.79 -4.75 14.13
N THR A 192 11.66 -4.02 14.16
CA THR A 192 10.91 -3.66 12.95
C THR A 192 11.71 -2.73 12.06
N ALA A 193 12.37 -1.71 12.63
CA ALA A 193 13.22 -0.78 11.90
C ALA A 193 14.38 -1.51 11.21
N LYS A 194 15.13 -2.34 11.93
CA LYS A 194 16.23 -3.15 11.38
C LYS A 194 15.78 -4.02 10.21
N PHE A 195 14.60 -4.65 10.32
CA PHE A 195 14.06 -5.46 9.23
C PHE A 195 13.70 -4.60 8.01
N LEU A 196 13.01 -3.48 8.22
CA LEU A 196 12.60 -2.58 7.14
C LEU A 196 13.80 -1.97 6.41
N GLU A 197 14.86 -1.59 7.13
CA GLU A 197 16.13 -1.11 6.57
C GLU A 197 16.79 -2.16 5.69
N ARG A 198 17.02 -3.36 6.23
CA ARG A 198 17.61 -4.48 5.48
C ARG A 198 16.78 -4.82 4.24
N SER A 199 15.45 -4.82 4.37
CA SER A 199 14.55 -5.08 3.24
C SER A 199 14.63 -3.98 2.17
N SER A 200 14.73 -2.72 2.59
CA SER A 200 14.87 -1.55 1.70
C SER A 200 16.19 -1.58 0.95
N GLU A 201 17.30 -1.82 1.66
CA GLU A 201 18.64 -1.97 1.08
C GLU A 201 18.69 -3.13 0.08
N PHE A 202 18.12 -4.28 0.45
CA PHE A 202 18.05 -5.44 -0.43
C PHE A 202 17.28 -5.13 -1.72
N LYS A 203 16.10 -4.50 -1.62
CA LYS A 203 15.32 -4.10 -2.80
C LYS A 203 16.08 -3.09 -3.66
N LYS A 204 16.78 -2.15 -3.03
CA LYS A 204 17.62 -1.16 -3.74
C LYS A 204 18.75 -1.85 -4.50
N ASN A 205 19.46 -2.78 -3.86
CA ASN A 205 20.56 -3.52 -4.46
C ASN A 205 20.07 -4.40 -5.61
N ILE A 206 19.00 -5.17 -5.41
CA ILE A 206 18.37 -5.94 -6.50
C ILE A 206 18.01 -5.06 -7.68
N ARG A 207 17.34 -3.93 -7.41
CA ARG A 207 16.91 -3.03 -8.47
C ARG A 207 18.10 -2.45 -9.23
N SER A 208 19.17 -2.07 -8.53
CA SER A 208 20.39 -1.55 -9.13
C SER A 208 21.11 -2.61 -9.97
N THR A 209 21.25 -3.83 -9.46
CA THR A 209 21.94 -4.92 -10.16
C THR A 209 21.17 -5.42 -11.37
N LEU A 210 19.82 -5.47 -11.32
CA LEU A 210 19.00 -5.91 -12.46
C LEU A 210 18.79 -4.83 -13.52
N PHE A 211 18.96 -3.56 -13.17
CA PHE A 211 18.71 -2.46 -14.11
C PHE A 211 19.65 -2.52 -15.33
N MET A 212 20.95 -2.72 -15.11
CA MET A 212 21.93 -2.75 -16.20
C MET A 212 21.73 -3.95 -17.14
N PRO A 213 21.61 -5.21 -16.66
CA PRO A 213 21.29 -6.34 -17.52
C PRO A 213 19.98 -6.16 -18.28
N ALA A 214 18.93 -5.65 -17.62
CA ALA A 214 17.64 -5.42 -18.27
C ALA A 214 17.74 -4.39 -19.40
N PHE A 215 18.48 -3.30 -19.18
CA PHE A 215 18.71 -2.28 -20.19
C PHE A 215 19.48 -2.83 -21.40
N VAL A 216 20.55 -3.60 -21.17
CA VAL A 216 21.35 -4.22 -22.25
C VAL A 216 20.51 -5.20 -23.07
N VAL A 217 19.74 -6.06 -22.41
CA VAL A 217 18.85 -7.01 -23.10
C VAL A 217 17.78 -6.27 -23.90
N LEU A 218 17.16 -5.23 -23.33
CA LEU A 218 16.17 -4.42 -24.03
C LEU A 218 16.75 -3.74 -25.26
N ALA A 219 17.94 -3.15 -25.14
CA ALA A 219 18.65 -2.53 -26.25
C ALA A 219 19.02 -3.54 -27.34
N ALA A 220 19.52 -4.72 -26.96
CA ALA A 220 19.87 -5.79 -27.90
C ALA A 220 18.65 -6.33 -28.66
N VAL A 221 17.54 -6.58 -27.95
CA VAL A 221 16.26 -7.00 -28.56
C VAL A 221 15.74 -5.90 -29.49
N GLY A 222 15.78 -4.64 -29.06
CA GLY A 222 15.38 -3.50 -29.88
C GLY A 222 16.22 -3.37 -31.16
N ALA A 223 17.54 -3.51 -31.07
CA ALA A 223 18.44 -3.48 -32.21
C ALA A 223 18.19 -4.64 -33.17
N LEU A 224 17.95 -5.86 -32.65
CA LEU A 224 17.63 -7.02 -33.47
C LEU A 224 16.30 -6.83 -34.21
N VAL A 225 15.26 -6.35 -33.54
CA VAL A 225 13.96 -6.06 -34.15
C VAL A 225 14.11 -4.99 -35.24
N PHE A 226 14.84 -3.90 -34.97
CA PHE A 226 15.11 -2.86 -35.95
C PHE A 226 15.85 -3.40 -37.18
N TYR A 227 16.86 -4.25 -36.96
CA TYR A 227 17.60 -4.89 -38.05
C TYR A 227 16.69 -5.74 -38.93
N VAL A 228 15.87 -6.63 -38.35
CA VAL A 228 15.01 -7.56 -39.09
C VAL A 228 13.84 -6.84 -39.79
N MET A 229 13.26 -5.82 -39.17
CA MET A 229 12.12 -5.09 -39.75
C MET A 229 12.53 -4.03 -40.77
N TYR A 230 13.71 -3.41 -40.63
CA TYR A 230 14.07 -2.25 -41.46
C TYR A 230 15.30 -2.47 -42.34
N ILE A 231 16.40 -2.98 -41.78
CA ILE A 231 17.67 -3.13 -42.51
C ILE A 231 17.60 -4.33 -43.46
N PHE A 232 17.18 -5.48 -42.93
CA PHE A 232 17.16 -6.74 -43.66
C PHE A 232 16.31 -6.68 -44.95
N PRO A 233 15.06 -6.14 -44.94
CA PRO A 233 14.24 -6.09 -46.14
C PRO A 233 14.83 -5.17 -47.22
N LYS A 234 15.51 -4.09 -46.83
CA LYS A 234 16.18 -3.20 -47.80
C LYS A 234 17.31 -3.91 -48.54
N ILE A 235 18.13 -4.69 -47.83
CA ILE A 235 19.24 -5.45 -48.44
C ILE A 235 18.68 -6.54 -49.35
N ALA A 236 17.68 -7.29 -48.89
CA ALA A 236 17.04 -8.34 -49.69
C ALA A 236 16.36 -7.78 -50.95
N GLY A 237 15.69 -6.62 -50.84
CA GLY A 237 15.11 -5.90 -51.96
C GLY A 237 16.14 -5.40 -52.97
N MET A 238 17.38 -5.08 -52.54
CA MET A 238 18.47 -4.76 -53.45
C MET A 238 18.96 -6.00 -54.22
N LEU A 239 19.11 -7.16 -53.57
CA LEU A 239 19.55 -8.40 -54.23
C LEU A 239 18.59 -8.84 -55.34
N LEU A 240 17.28 -8.71 -55.12
CA LEU A 240 16.26 -9.02 -56.11
C LEU A 240 16.36 -8.12 -57.35
N LYS A 241 16.74 -6.84 -57.20
CA LYS A 241 16.93 -5.91 -58.33
C LYS A 241 18.12 -6.28 -59.22
N TYR A 242 19.08 -7.04 -58.71
CA TYR A 242 20.24 -7.52 -59.46
C TYR A 242 20.03 -8.92 -60.06
N ASN A 243 18.80 -9.45 -60.07
CA ASN A 243 18.46 -10.81 -60.54
C ASN A 243 19.26 -11.93 -59.83
N ILE A 244 19.74 -11.67 -58.63
CA ILE A 244 20.40 -12.70 -57.80
C ILE A 244 19.29 -13.45 -57.06
N ALA A 245 19.15 -14.75 -57.36
CA ALA A 245 18.20 -15.60 -56.66
C ALA A 245 18.54 -15.64 -55.16
N VAL A 246 17.59 -15.22 -54.32
CA VAL A 246 17.76 -15.24 -52.87
C VAL A 246 17.72 -16.68 -52.35
N PRO A 247 18.71 -17.11 -51.54
CA PRO A 247 18.69 -18.43 -50.93
C PRO A 247 17.40 -18.70 -50.14
N PRO A 248 16.96 -19.97 -49.99
CA PRO A 248 15.71 -20.32 -49.32
C PRO A 248 15.64 -19.81 -47.87
N MET A 249 16.77 -19.75 -47.15
CA MET A 249 16.85 -19.16 -45.81
C MET A 249 16.59 -17.65 -45.80
N THR A 250 17.03 -16.94 -46.84
CA THR A 250 16.81 -15.49 -47.01
C THR A 250 15.34 -15.21 -47.35
N ALA A 251 14.74 -16.02 -48.23
CA ALA A 251 13.33 -15.94 -48.58
C ALA A 251 12.42 -16.22 -47.38
N ALA A 252 12.74 -17.23 -46.56
CA ALA A 252 12.01 -17.50 -45.32
C ALA A 252 12.08 -16.33 -44.33
N THR A 253 13.25 -15.70 -44.20
CA THR A 253 13.43 -14.53 -43.32
C THR A 253 12.63 -13.32 -43.81
N MET A 254 12.52 -13.12 -45.13
CA MET A 254 11.65 -12.07 -45.70
C MET A 254 10.17 -12.32 -45.39
N GLN A 255 9.68 -13.55 -45.55
CA GLN A 255 8.30 -13.90 -45.23
C GLN A 255 7.98 -13.68 -43.74
N VAL A 256 8.91 -14.02 -42.85
CA VAL A 256 8.79 -13.72 -41.42
C VAL A 256 8.76 -12.20 -41.20
N SER A 257 9.66 -11.43 -41.83
CA SER A 257 9.67 -9.98 -41.68
C SER A 257 8.36 -9.33 -42.16
N GLU A 258 7.83 -9.75 -43.31
CA GLU A 258 6.54 -9.28 -43.85
C GLU A 258 5.37 -9.67 -42.92
N PHE A 259 5.36 -10.89 -42.38
CA PHE A 259 4.36 -11.33 -41.40
C PHE A 259 4.37 -10.43 -40.15
N PHE A 260 5.56 -10.14 -39.62
CA PHE A 260 5.73 -9.26 -38.45
C PHE A 260 5.31 -7.82 -38.75
N GLN A 261 5.61 -7.29 -39.94
CA GLN A 261 5.24 -5.93 -40.36
C GLN A 261 3.72 -5.78 -40.55
N ASN A 262 3.07 -6.71 -41.25
CA ASN A 262 1.63 -6.67 -41.49
C ASN A 262 0.80 -6.97 -40.23
N ASN A 263 1.36 -7.69 -39.26
CA ASN A 263 0.65 -8.12 -38.06
C ASN A 263 1.25 -7.53 -36.76
N ILE A 264 1.84 -6.32 -36.81
CA ILE A 264 2.44 -5.66 -35.63
C ILE A 264 1.51 -5.68 -34.40
N ILE A 265 0.21 -5.41 -34.60
CA ILE A 265 -0.77 -5.37 -33.52
C ILE A 265 -0.96 -6.77 -32.92
N TRP A 266 -1.14 -7.80 -33.75
CA TRP A 266 -1.33 -9.19 -33.28
C TRP A 266 -0.07 -9.76 -32.64
N VAL A 267 1.12 -9.44 -33.16
CA VAL A 267 2.41 -9.83 -32.58
C VAL A 267 2.60 -9.16 -31.22
N MET A 268 2.33 -7.86 -31.12
CA MET A 268 2.43 -7.14 -29.84
C MET A 268 1.44 -7.73 -28.82
N LEU A 269 0.21 -8.04 -29.24
CA LEU A 269 -0.82 -8.63 -28.39
C LEU A 269 -0.46 -10.06 -27.97
N ALA A 270 0.07 -10.88 -28.88
CA ALA A 270 0.58 -12.22 -28.60
C ALA A 270 1.77 -12.21 -27.63
N PHE A 271 2.60 -11.16 -27.64
CA PHE A 271 3.72 -11.01 -26.72
C PHE A 271 3.29 -10.45 -25.36
N LEU A 272 2.41 -9.44 -25.34
CA LEU A 272 1.93 -8.82 -24.09
C LEU A 272 0.93 -9.70 -23.33
N SER A 273 0.05 -10.44 -24.04
CA SER A 273 -0.96 -11.34 -23.46
C SER A 273 -0.40 -12.27 -22.37
N PRO A 274 0.61 -13.13 -22.67
CA PRO A 274 1.14 -14.06 -21.69
C PRO A 274 1.87 -13.34 -20.54
N ILE A 275 2.50 -12.20 -20.81
CA ILE A 275 3.14 -11.39 -19.77
C ILE A 275 2.09 -10.85 -18.79
N ILE A 276 1.00 -10.28 -19.31
CA ILE A 276 -0.11 -9.74 -18.49
C ILE A 276 -0.79 -10.87 -17.72
N ALA A 277 -1.08 -12.00 -18.38
CA ALA A 277 -1.68 -13.18 -17.74
C ALA A 277 -0.80 -13.72 -16.61
N THR A 278 0.51 -13.84 -16.84
CA THR A 278 1.49 -14.31 -15.86
C THR A 278 1.62 -13.34 -14.68
N VAL A 279 1.71 -12.04 -14.95
CA VAL A 279 1.76 -11.00 -13.89
C VAL A 279 0.46 -10.99 -13.08
N SER A 280 -0.69 -11.12 -13.73
CA SER A 280 -1.99 -11.22 -13.06
C SER A 280 -2.07 -12.47 -12.19
N TYR A 281 -1.62 -13.63 -12.70
CA TYR A 281 -1.56 -14.86 -11.94
C TYR A 281 -0.68 -14.73 -10.70
N PHE A 282 0.53 -14.18 -10.81
CA PHE A 282 1.41 -13.98 -9.65
C PHE A 282 0.92 -12.93 -8.65
N ARG A 283 -0.01 -12.04 -9.05
CA ARG A 283 -0.70 -11.13 -8.11
C ARG A 283 -1.79 -11.83 -7.30
N SER A 284 -2.33 -12.94 -7.79
CA SER A 284 -3.32 -13.76 -7.07
C SER A 284 -2.73 -14.41 -5.81
N GLU A 285 -3.58 -14.80 -4.87
CA GLU A 285 -3.14 -15.39 -3.60
C GLU A 285 -2.43 -16.74 -3.80
N LYS A 286 -2.96 -17.60 -4.68
CA LYS A 286 -2.33 -18.88 -5.06
C LYS A 286 -1.01 -18.64 -5.81
N GLY A 287 -0.99 -17.68 -6.73
CA GLY A 287 0.21 -17.34 -7.50
C GLY A 287 1.34 -16.77 -6.65
N ARG A 288 1.04 -15.97 -5.61
CA ARG A 288 2.05 -15.48 -4.66
C ARG A 288 2.75 -16.60 -3.91
N VAL A 289 2.03 -17.64 -3.52
CA VAL A 289 2.63 -18.81 -2.84
C VAL A 289 3.60 -19.52 -3.78
N VAL A 290 3.20 -19.75 -5.03
CA VAL A 290 4.05 -20.36 -6.06
C VAL A 290 5.28 -19.48 -6.34
N TRP A 291 5.09 -18.18 -6.51
CA TRP A 291 6.16 -17.22 -6.73
C TRP A 291 7.18 -17.23 -5.59
N HIS A 292 6.70 -17.22 -4.34
CA HIS A 292 7.54 -17.24 -3.15
C HIS A 292 8.30 -18.56 -3.01
N ARG A 293 7.69 -19.69 -3.44
CA ARG A 293 8.38 -20.99 -3.53
C ARG A 293 9.51 -20.93 -4.55
N ILE A 294 9.24 -20.44 -5.77
CA ILE A 294 10.24 -20.29 -6.83
C ILE A 294 11.41 -19.42 -6.35
N LEU A 295 11.13 -18.28 -5.72
CA LEU A 295 12.13 -17.38 -5.16
C LEU A 295 13.08 -18.08 -4.16
N ILE A 296 12.56 -18.96 -3.29
CA ILE A 296 13.38 -19.74 -2.35
C ILE A 296 14.23 -20.80 -3.07
N SER A 297 13.78 -21.28 -4.23
CA SER A 297 14.52 -22.28 -5.03
C SER A 297 15.64 -21.70 -5.88
N ILE A 298 15.71 -20.37 -6.06
CA ILE A 298 16.78 -19.74 -6.85
C ILE A 298 18.13 -19.90 -6.13
N PRO A 299 19.18 -20.40 -6.79
CA PRO A 299 20.51 -20.51 -6.19
C PRO A 299 21.02 -19.13 -5.74
N VAL A 300 21.77 -19.09 -4.64
CA VAL A 300 22.28 -17.88 -3.96
C VAL A 300 21.16 -17.02 -3.31
N ILE A 301 20.21 -16.52 -4.08
CA ILE A 301 19.13 -15.61 -3.61
C ILE A 301 18.17 -16.34 -2.66
N GLY A 302 17.77 -17.56 -3.01
CA GLY A 302 16.78 -18.33 -2.26
C GLY A 302 17.24 -18.71 -0.86
N LYS A 303 18.53 -19.04 -0.71
CA LYS A 303 19.14 -19.29 0.62
C LYS A 303 19.07 -18.05 1.50
N LEU A 304 19.30 -16.86 0.93
CA LEU A 304 19.22 -15.60 1.68
C LEU A 304 17.78 -15.32 2.12
N ILE A 305 16.81 -15.40 1.20
CA ILE A 305 15.39 -15.20 1.50
C ILE A 305 14.92 -16.14 2.62
N TYR A 306 15.29 -17.43 2.52
CA TYR A 306 14.94 -18.42 3.54
C TYR A 306 15.53 -18.04 4.92
N LYS A 307 16.82 -17.70 4.98
CA LYS A 307 17.48 -17.28 6.23
C LYS A 307 16.84 -16.01 6.82
N THR A 308 16.49 -15.03 5.99
CA THR A 308 15.80 -13.82 6.44
C THR A 308 14.41 -14.14 7.00
N SER A 309 13.62 -14.96 6.32
CA SER A 309 12.30 -15.37 6.83
C SER A 309 12.38 -16.16 8.13
N LEU A 310 13.38 -17.04 8.27
CA LEU A 310 13.64 -17.79 9.51
C LEU A 310 14.07 -16.88 10.66
N GLU A 311 14.93 -15.89 10.38
CA GLU A 311 15.39 -14.90 11.37
C GLU A 311 14.24 -14.06 11.90
N VAL A 312 13.36 -13.57 11.01
CA VAL A 312 12.13 -12.86 11.41
C VAL A 312 11.21 -13.75 12.23
N PHE A 313 10.98 -14.99 11.78
CA PHE A 313 10.17 -15.95 12.52
C PHE A 313 10.71 -16.13 13.94
N ALA A 314 12.00 -16.42 14.08
CA ALA A 314 12.63 -16.66 15.38
C ALA A 314 12.56 -15.42 16.28
N ARG A 315 12.75 -14.22 15.72
CA ARG A 315 12.68 -12.95 16.47
C ARG A 315 11.28 -12.65 16.99
N VAL A 316 10.25 -12.83 16.15
CA VAL A 316 8.84 -12.62 16.54
C VAL A 316 8.40 -13.69 17.53
N PHE A 317 8.82 -14.93 17.29
CA PHE A 317 8.56 -16.05 18.20
C PHE A 317 9.16 -15.76 19.58
N HIS A 318 10.44 -15.38 19.64
CA HIS A 318 11.11 -15.04 20.90
C HIS A 318 10.42 -13.90 21.66
N ALA A 319 10.02 -12.84 20.94
CA ALA A 319 9.37 -11.67 21.55
C ALA A 319 7.96 -11.98 22.11
N LEU A 320 7.26 -12.97 21.56
CA LEU A 320 5.92 -13.36 21.99
C LEU A 320 5.96 -14.49 23.02
N TYR A 321 6.89 -15.43 22.86
CA TYR A 321 7.00 -16.64 23.68
C TYR A 321 7.25 -16.33 25.15
N SER A 322 7.94 -15.22 25.46
CA SER A 322 8.21 -14.79 26.82
C SER A 322 6.98 -14.32 27.61
N GLY A 323 5.82 -14.11 26.97
CA GLY A 323 4.63 -13.52 27.60
C GLY A 323 3.32 -14.29 27.41
N SER A 324 3.29 -15.43 26.70
CA SER A 324 2.06 -16.10 26.29
C SER A 324 1.97 -17.55 26.75
N GLY A 325 0.82 -17.95 27.32
CA GLY A 325 0.51 -19.34 27.67
C GLY A 325 0.02 -20.22 26.49
N GLU A 326 -0.21 -19.62 25.32
CA GLU A 326 -0.70 -20.34 24.12
C GLU A 326 0.39 -20.51 23.04
N ASN A 327 1.14 -21.62 23.12
CA ASN A 327 2.28 -21.89 22.21
C ASN A 327 1.91 -21.89 20.72
N ILE A 328 0.69 -22.26 20.35
CA ILE A 328 0.25 -22.35 18.95
C ILE A 328 -0.02 -20.97 18.35
N GLU A 329 -0.62 -20.06 19.12
CA GLU A 329 -0.90 -18.71 18.63
C GLU A 329 0.41 -17.95 18.35
N VAL A 330 1.43 -18.12 19.19
CA VAL A 330 2.78 -17.59 18.97
C VAL A 330 3.36 -18.08 17.64
N ILE A 331 3.30 -19.38 17.38
CA ILE A 331 3.81 -19.99 16.13
C ILE A 331 3.05 -19.43 14.93
N LYS A 332 1.72 -19.31 15.05
CA LYS A 332 0.87 -18.80 13.98
C LYS A 332 1.19 -17.33 13.67
N ILE A 333 1.28 -16.47 14.68
CA ILE A 333 1.63 -15.06 14.50
C ILE A 333 3.04 -14.91 13.93
N SER A 334 4.01 -15.69 14.44
CA SER A 334 5.38 -15.69 13.92
C SER A 334 5.44 -16.12 12.46
N SER A 335 4.61 -17.10 12.06
CA SER A 335 4.50 -17.54 10.66
C SER A 335 3.91 -16.46 9.75
N GLU A 336 2.96 -15.65 10.24
CA GLU A 336 2.39 -14.52 9.49
C GLU A 336 3.41 -13.39 9.29
N ALA A 337 4.30 -13.21 10.26
CA ALA A 337 5.33 -12.18 10.25
C ALA A 337 6.52 -12.50 9.34
N CYS A 338 6.81 -13.76 9.02
CA CYS A 338 8.01 -14.15 8.25
C CYS A 338 8.06 -13.57 6.80
N GLY A 339 6.98 -12.96 6.33
CA GLY A 339 6.88 -12.26 5.05
C GLY A 339 6.81 -13.18 3.82
N ASN A 340 7.10 -14.47 3.98
CA ASN A 340 7.05 -15.45 2.91
C ASN A 340 5.77 -16.31 3.00
N ARG A 341 4.82 -16.07 2.08
CA ARG A 341 3.55 -16.78 1.98
C ARG A 341 3.68 -18.31 1.82
N TYR A 342 4.76 -18.81 1.23
CA TYR A 342 5.01 -20.25 1.14
C TYR A 342 5.35 -20.83 2.52
N ILE A 343 6.29 -20.21 3.24
CA ILE A 343 6.68 -20.64 4.60
C ILE A 343 5.50 -20.51 5.57
N GLU A 344 4.77 -19.38 5.54
CA GLU A 344 3.55 -19.16 6.34
C GLU A 344 2.55 -20.31 6.14
N LYS A 345 2.28 -20.68 4.88
CA LYS A 345 1.33 -21.73 4.54
C LYS A 345 1.80 -23.10 5.01
N GLN A 346 3.08 -23.42 4.84
CA GLN A 346 3.66 -24.69 5.31
C GLN A 346 3.53 -24.81 6.84
N ILE A 347 3.79 -23.74 7.58
CA ILE A 347 3.66 -23.76 9.05
C ILE A 347 2.20 -23.95 9.48
N LYS A 348 1.26 -23.20 8.87
CA LYS A 348 -0.16 -23.25 9.25
C LYS A 348 -0.87 -24.54 8.85
N ASP A 349 -0.59 -25.05 7.66
CA ASP A 349 -1.36 -26.17 7.09
C ASP A 349 -0.72 -27.53 7.40
N ILE A 350 0.59 -27.55 7.72
CA ILE A 350 1.33 -28.81 7.94
C ILE A 350 1.86 -28.88 9.38
N VAL A 351 2.67 -27.90 9.80
CA VAL A 351 3.39 -27.98 11.09
C VAL A 351 2.44 -27.90 12.28
N ILE A 352 1.55 -26.90 12.33
CA ILE A 352 0.61 -26.74 13.46
C ILE A 352 -0.32 -27.97 13.60
N PRO A 353 -0.96 -28.49 12.52
CA PRO A 353 -1.77 -29.70 12.63
C PRO A 353 -0.98 -30.94 13.03
N ALA A 354 0.28 -31.08 12.58
CA ALA A 354 1.15 -32.18 12.99
C ALA A 354 1.46 -32.12 14.50
N MET A 355 1.85 -30.94 15.00
CA MET A 355 2.10 -30.71 16.44
C MET A 355 0.86 -31.00 17.30
N LEU A 356 -0.34 -30.64 16.81
CA LEU A 356 -1.60 -30.94 17.50
C LEU A 356 -1.97 -32.43 17.51
N ARG A 357 -1.53 -33.19 16.51
CA ARG A 357 -1.72 -34.65 16.47
C ARG A 357 -0.76 -35.35 17.43
N GLU A 358 0.50 -34.93 17.45
CA GLU A 358 1.54 -35.49 18.33
C GLU A 358 1.33 -35.08 19.80
N GLY A 359 0.80 -33.89 20.08
CA GLY A 359 0.48 -33.46 21.46
C GLY A 359 -0.81 -34.06 22.04
N ARG A 360 -1.54 -34.89 21.27
CA ARG A 360 -2.73 -35.63 21.74
C ARG A 360 -2.42 -37.07 22.16
N SER A 361 -1.23 -37.59 21.81
CA SER A 361 -0.65 -38.81 22.36
C SER A 361 0.18 -38.48 23.57
#